data_AF-A0A4R1QNL2-F1
#
_entry.id   AF-A0A4R1QNL2-F1
#
_cell.length_a   1.000
_cell.length_b   1.000
_cell.length_c   1.000
_cell.angle_alpha   90.00
_cell.angle_beta   90.00
_cell.angle_gamma   90.00
#
_symmetry.space_group_name_H-M   'P 1'
#
loop_
_entity.id
_entity.type
_entity.pdbx_description
1 polymer ?
#
loop_
_entity_poly.entity_id
_entity_poly.type
_entity_poly.pdbx_seq_one_letter_code
_entity_poly.pdbx_strand_id
1 'polypeptide(L)'
;MKHRKNTAFFVEALLLTLFVLALSAVLVRLFAAARMRSAQAEALTAAQQIAQNVSESFYASDSAEQFWQLAGISEPPADGQPVSLTVDAQGLPDPIGAYFLELTLEQTSSDAGQMARLTLRLADSGGQPLYEGTFDHYLPGA
;
A
#
# COMPACT_ATOMS: atom_id res chain seq x y z
N MET A 1 2.26 3.86 -68.61
CA MET A 1 1.84 3.04 -67.44
C MET A 1 2.85 3.04 -66.26
N LYS A 2 3.80 3.99 -66.18
CA LYS A 2 4.82 4.05 -65.09
C LYS A 2 4.33 4.82 -63.84
N HIS A 3 3.45 5.81 -64.02
CA HIS A 3 2.96 6.69 -62.96
C HIS A 3 2.02 6.02 -61.93
N ARG A 4 1.11 5.13 -62.38
CA ARG A 4 0.16 4.43 -61.50
C ARG A 4 0.83 3.49 -60.48
N LYS A 5 1.96 2.89 -60.83
CA LYS A 5 2.71 1.99 -59.94
C LYS A 5 3.37 2.75 -58.78
N ASN A 6 3.88 3.96 -59.02
CA ASN A 6 4.42 4.81 -57.96
C ASN A 6 3.31 5.30 -57.01
N THR A 7 2.16 5.72 -57.54
CA THR A 7 1.04 6.15 -56.68
C THR A 7 0.53 5.01 -55.79
N ALA A 8 0.41 3.79 -56.32
CA ALA A 8 0.00 2.62 -55.53
C ALA A 8 0.99 2.32 -54.40
N PHE A 9 2.30 2.37 -54.66
CA PHE A 9 3.34 2.19 -53.63
C PHE A 9 3.27 3.26 -52.54
N PHE A 10 3.08 4.54 -52.89
CA PHE A 10 2.93 5.60 -51.89
C PHE A 10 1.66 5.45 -51.05
N VAL A 11 0.54 5.04 -51.68
CA VAL A 11 -0.71 4.79 -50.95
C VAL A 11 -0.55 3.59 -50.00
N GLU A 12 0.10 2.52 -50.44
CA GLU A 12 0.38 1.34 -49.59
C GLU A 12 1.32 1.70 -48.43
N ALA A 13 2.40 2.43 -48.69
CA ALA A 13 3.31 2.91 -47.64
C ALA A 13 2.60 3.86 -46.66
N LEU A 14 1.70 4.72 -47.14
CA LEU A 14 0.90 5.61 -46.30
C LEU A 14 -0.08 4.83 -45.43
N LEU A 15 -0.76 3.83 -45.99
CA LEU A 15 -1.67 2.95 -45.25
C LEU A 15 -0.92 2.13 -44.21
N LEU A 16 0.25 1.59 -44.55
CA LEU A 16 1.10 0.84 -43.62
C LEU A 16 1.61 1.75 -42.49
N THR A 17 2.03 2.98 -42.81
CA THR A 17 2.43 3.97 -41.81
C THR A 17 1.27 4.32 -40.89
N LEU A 18 0.08 4.57 -41.44
CA LEU A 18 -1.12 4.85 -40.64
C LEU A 18 -1.48 3.66 -39.74
N PHE A 19 -1.37 2.45 -40.26
CA PHE A 19 -1.61 1.22 -39.50
C PHE A 19 -0.61 1.04 -38.37
N VAL A 20 0.68 1.26 -38.62
CA VAL A 20 1.74 1.21 -37.60
C VAL A 20 1.54 2.28 -36.53
N LEU A 21 1.14 3.50 -36.92
CA LEU A 21 0.80 4.57 -35.96
C LEU A 21 -0.40 4.17 -35.10
N ALA A 22 -1.45 3.61 -35.70
CA ALA A 22 -2.62 3.14 -34.97
C ALA A 22 -2.25 2.03 -33.97
N LEU A 23 -1.48 1.03 -34.39
CA LEU A 23 -0.97 -0.03 -33.52
C LEU A 23 -0.11 0.54 -32.38
N SER A 24 0.78 1.48 -32.69
CA SER A 24 1.64 2.11 -31.68
C SER A 24 0.81 2.85 -30.63
N ALA A 25 -0.22 3.59 -31.05
CA ALA A 25 -1.13 4.27 -30.12
C ALA A 25 -1.86 3.29 -29.19
N VAL A 26 -2.29 2.14 -29.71
CA VAL A 26 -2.91 1.07 -28.92
C VAL A 26 -1.90 0.49 -27.91
N LEU A 27 -0.69 0.18 -28.35
CA LEU A 27 0.36 -0.36 -27.48
C LEU A 27 0.74 0.61 -26.36
N VAL A 28 0.91 1.90 -26.65
CA VAL A 28 1.20 2.93 -25.64
C VAL A 28 0.11 2.94 -24.56
N ARG A 29 -1.16 2.89 -24.95
CA ARG A 29 -2.28 2.85 -23.99
C ARG A 29 -2.28 1.57 -23.17
N LEU A 30 -1.99 0.43 -23.79
CA LEU A 30 -1.91 -0.86 -23.10
C LEU A 30 -0.80 -0.86 -22.05
N PHE A 31 0.40 -0.39 -22.40
CA PHE A 31 1.51 -0.31 -21.46
C PHE A 31 1.30 0.71 -20.35
N ALA A 32 0.67 1.86 -20.66
CA ALA A 32 0.30 2.84 -19.64
C ALA A 32 -0.67 2.22 -18.61
N ALA A 33 -1.71 1.53 -19.07
CA ALA A 33 -2.66 0.84 -18.21
C ALA A 33 -2.00 -0.28 -17.40
N ALA A 34 -1.12 -1.07 -18.01
CA ALA A 34 -0.38 -2.12 -17.34
C ALA A 34 0.54 -1.56 -16.24
N ARG A 35 1.24 -0.44 -16.52
CA ARG A 35 2.09 0.23 -15.54
C ARG A 35 1.30 0.73 -14.33
N MET A 36 0.14 1.35 -14.57
CA MET A 36 -0.73 1.81 -13.47
C MET A 36 -1.20 0.64 -12.60
N ARG A 37 -1.63 -0.46 -13.23
CA ARG A 37 -2.04 -1.68 -12.50
C ARG A 37 -0.90 -2.30 -11.71
N SER A 38 0.31 -2.31 -12.28
CA SER A 38 1.50 -2.82 -11.60
C SER A 38 1.82 -2.00 -10.35
N ALA A 39 1.81 -0.66 -10.46
CA ALA A 39 2.05 0.21 -9.32
C ALA A 39 0.99 0.05 -8.22
N GLN A 40 -0.28 -0.10 -8.60
CA GLN A 40 -1.34 -0.37 -7.64
C GLN A 40 -1.17 -1.74 -6.95
N ALA A 41 -0.81 -2.78 -7.69
CA ALA A 41 -0.56 -4.10 -7.13
C ALA A 41 0.65 -4.10 -6.17
N GLU A 42 1.71 -3.37 -6.51
CA GLU A 42 2.87 -3.17 -5.65
C GLU A 42 2.49 -2.46 -4.34
N ALA A 43 1.72 -1.36 -4.42
CA ALA A 43 1.23 -0.64 -3.25
C ALA A 43 0.35 -1.53 -2.35
N LEU A 44 -0.55 -2.33 -2.92
CA LEU A 44 -1.39 -3.26 -2.16
C LEU A 44 -0.57 -4.39 -1.52
N THR A 45 0.47 -4.88 -2.21
CA THR A 45 1.36 -5.92 -1.68
C THR A 45 2.17 -5.38 -0.50
N ALA A 46 2.73 -4.18 -0.65
CA ALA A 46 3.43 -3.50 0.43
C ALA A 46 2.49 -3.21 1.61
N ALA A 47 1.25 -2.79 1.35
CA ALA A 47 0.26 -2.57 2.38
C ALA A 47 -0.04 -3.82 3.21
N GLN A 48 -0.20 -4.96 2.54
CA GLN A 48 -0.39 -6.25 3.20
C GLN A 48 0.84 -6.64 4.03
N GLN A 49 2.04 -6.41 3.51
CA GLN A 49 3.29 -6.70 4.23
C GLN A 49 3.44 -5.81 5.46
N ILE A 50 3.14 -4.51 5.36
CA ILE A 50 3.16 -3.58 6.49
C ILE A 50 2.15 -4.03 7.55
N ALA A 51 0.90 -4.30 7.16
CA ALA A 51 -0.13 -4.77 8.08
C ALA A 51 0.29 -6.07 8.79
N GLN A 52 0.90 -7.00 8.06
CA GLN A 52 1.44 -8.24 8.63
C GLN A 52 2.54 -7.95 9.66
N ASN A 53 3.57 -7.17 9.31
CA ASN A 53 4.69 -6.86 10.20
C ASN A 53 4.24 -6.15 11.48
N VAL A 54 3.30 -5.20 11.37
CA VAL A 54 2.75 -4.50 12.53
C VAL A 54 1.91 -5.44 13.39
N SER A 55 1.08 -6.29 12.76
CA SER A 55 0.31 -7.29 13.51
C SER A 55 1.21 -8.32 14.21
N GLU A 56 2.30 -8.77 13.58
CA GLU A 56 3.27 -9.68 14.19
C GLU A 56 3.95 -9.01 15.39
N SER A 57 4.32 -7.73 15.26
CA SER A 57 4.87 -6.95 16.38
C SER A 57 3.87 -6.81 17.53
N PHE A 58 2.58 -6.67 17.21
CA PHE A 58 1.49 -6.64 18.18
C PHE A 58 1.30 -8.00 18.88
N TYR A 59 1.30 -9.10 18.12
CA TYR A 59 1.20 -10.45 18.69
C TYR A 59 2.44 -10.89 19.48
N ALA A 60 3.60 -10.31 19.19
CA ALA A 60 4.86 -10.57 19.89
C ALA A 60 5.05 -9.69 21.14
N SER A 61 4.19 -8.70 21.36
CA SER A 61 4.26 -7.82 22.52
C SER A 61 3.50 -8.41 23.70
N ASP A 62 4.12 -8.37 24.89
CA ASP A 62 3.51 -8.77 26.16
C ASP A 62 2.83 -7.58 26.87
N SER A 63 3.03 -6.35 26.37
CA SER A 63 2.38 -5.13 26.85
C SER A 63 2.24 -4.08 25.75
N ALA A 64 1.37 -3.09 25.97
CA ALA A 64 1.20 -1.96 25.07
C ALA A 64 2.48 -1.14 24.88
N GLU A 65 3.25 -0.91 25.95
CA GLU A 65 4.53 -0.20 25.88
C GLU A 65 5.54 -0.94 25.01
N GLN A 66 5.59 -2.28 25.13
CA GLN A 66 6.46 -3.09 24.30
C GLN A 66 6.04 -3.05 22.83
N PHE A 67 4.73 -3.07 22.54
CA PHE A 67 4.23 -2.90 21.18
C PHE A 67 4.70 -1.58 20.57
N TRP A 68 4.52 -0.46 21.28
CA TRP A 68 4.92 0.85 20.78
C TRP A 68 6.44 0.94 20.53
N GLN A 69 7.26 0.33 21.37
CA GLN A 69 8.70 0.22 21.16
C GLN A 69 9.06 -0.60 19.91
N LEU A 70 8.40 -1.76 19.71
CA LEU A 70 8.60 -2.61 18.52
C LEU A 70 8.14 -1.92 17.23
N ALA A 71 7.08 -1.12 17.31
CA ALA A 71 6.59 -0.28 16.22
C ALA A 71 7.48 0.96 15.98
N GLY A 72 8.54 1.18 16.76
CA GLY A 72 9.45 2.31 16.63
C GLY A 72 8.85 3.66 17.09
N ILE A 73 7.76 3.64 17.84
CA ILE A 73 7.04 4.83 18.30
C ILE A 73 7.58 5.23 19.69
N SER A 74 8.37 6.31 19.71
CA SER A 74 9.03 6.80 20.93
C SER A 74 8.08 7.48 21.92
N GLU A 75 7.02 8.13 21.42
CA GLU A 75 6.00 8.80 22.23
C GLU A 75 4.66 8.09 22.01
N PRO A 76 4.32 7.08 22.84
CA PRO A 76 3.08 6.35 22.68
C PRO A 76 1.88 7.26 22.97
N PRO A 77 0.80 7.15 22.18
CA PRO A 77 -0.43 7.87 22.44
C PRO A 77 -1.11 7.36 23.73
N ALA A 78 -2.05 8.14 24.25
CA ALA A 78 -2.95 7.64 25.29
C ALA A 78 -3.82 6.48 24.76
N ASP A 79 -4.30 5.62 25.65
CA ASP A 79 -5.14 4.48 25.27
C ASP A 79 -6.39 4.95 24.48
N GLY A 80 -6.67 4.25 23.38
CA GLY A 80 -7.74 4.58 22.42
C GLY A 80 -7.50 5.83 21.58
N GLN A 81 -6.36 6.53 21.72
CA GLN A 81 -6.01 7.64 20.84
C GLN A 81 -5.23 7.16 19.61
N PRO A 82 -5.57 7.65 18.40
CA PRO A 82 -4.84 7.31 17.20
C PRO A 82 -3.46 7.98 17.20
N VAL A 83 -2.46 7.26 16.68
CA VAL A 83 -1.16 7.81 16.28
C VAL A 83 -0.99 7.64 14.78
N SER A 84 -0.62 8.73 14.10
CA SER A 84 -0.38 8.74 12.66
C SER A 84 1.11 8.97 12.39
N LEU A 85 1.70 8.17 11.52
CA LEU A 85 3.09 8.28 11.13
C LEU A 85 3.27 7.93 9.65
N THR A 86 4.31 8.50 9.05
CA THR A 86 4.80 8.07 7.74
C THR A 86 5.72 6.86 7.93
N VAL A 87 5.54 5.83 7.10
CA VAL A 87 6.30 4.57 7.19
C VAL A 87 6.94 4.16 5.87
N ASP A 88 8.02 3.41 5.99
CA ASP A 88 8.66 2.71 4.88
C ASP A 88 7.84 1.48 4.42
N ALA A 89 8.35 0.73 3.44
CA ALA A 89 7.70 -0.47 2.92
C ALA A 89 7.71 -1.66 3.92
N GLN A 90 8.39 -1.53 5.05
CA GLN A 90 8.45 -2.51 6.12
C GLN A 90 7.51 -2.15 7.28
N GLY A 91 6.93 -0.94 7.29
CA GLY A 91 6.02 -0.48 8.33
C GLY A 91 6.74 0.22 9.48
N LEU A 92 8.02 0.57 9.31
CA LEU A 92 8.78 1.31 10.31
C LEU A 92 8.67 2.81 10.07
N PRO A 93 8.72 3.64 11.14
CA PRO A 93 8.66 5.09 11.02
C PRO A 93 9.80 5.63 10.15
N ASP A 94 9.44 6.33 9.07
CA ASP A 94 10.39 6.99 8.16
C ASP A 94 9.78 8.33 7.69
N PRO A 95 10.40 9.49 7.99
CA PRO A 95 9.91 10.80 7.56
C PRO A 95 9.72 10.96 6.03
N ILE A 96 10.44 10.18 5.22
CA ILE A 96 10.33 10.17 3.75
C ILE A 96 9.58 8.94 3.23
N GLY A 97 8.90 8.21 4.11
CA GLY A 97 8.10 7.04 3.81
C GLY A 97 6.99 7.32 2.79
N ALA A 98 6.64 6.30 2.00
CA ALA A 98 5.65 6.40 0.94
C ALA A 98 4.21 6.13 1.41
N TYR A 99 4.04 5.67 2.65
CA TYR A 99 2.78 5.24 3.22
C TYR A 99 2.47 6.01 4.51
N PHE A 100 1.19 6.26 4.74
CA PHE A 100 0.68 6.81 5.99
C PHE A 100 0.00 5.70 6.79
N LEU A 101 0.52 5.45 7.99
CA LEU A 101 0.03 4.45 8.92
C LEU A 101 -0.64 5.16 10.11
N GLU A 102 -1.89 4.80 10.39
CA GLU A 102 -2.63 5.18 11.58
C GLU A 102 -2.89 3.94 12.43
N LEU A 103 -2.49 4.01 13.69
CA LEU A 103 -2.64 2.95 14.68
C LEU A 103 -3.47 3.46 15.86
N THR A 104 -4.45 2.68 16.27
CA THR A 104 -5.20 2.93 17.51
C THR A 104 -5.16 1.66 18.34
N LEU A 105 -4.63 1.76 19.56
CA LEU A 105 -4.60 0.66 20.52
C LEU A 105 -5.59 0.94 21.63
N GLU A 106 -6.50 0.01 21.89
CA GLU A 106 -7.47 0.06 22.98
C GLU A 106 -7.25 -1.12 23.92
N GLN A 107 -7.20 -0.87 25.22
CA GLN A 107 -7.03 -1.90 26.23
C GLN A 107 -8.25 -2.00 27.14
N THR A 108 -8.80 -3.21 27.26
CA THR A 108 -9.89 -3.52 28.19
C THR A 108 -9.43 -4.53 29.22
N SER A 109 -9.34 -4.09 30.48
CA SER A 109 -8.97 -4.95 31.61
C SER A 109 -10.21 -5.64 32.21
N SER A 110 -10.05 -6.89 32.61
CA SER A 110 -11.05 -7.71 33.30
C SER A 110 -10.42 -8.53 34.42
N ASP A 111 -11.24 -9.13 35.29
CA ASP A 111 -10.77 -10.01 36.36
C ASP A 111 -10.01 -11.25 35.86
N ALA A 112 -10.16 -11.63 34.58
CA ALA A 112 -9.49 -12.79 33.98
C ALA A 112 -8.17 -12.44 33.28
N GLY A 113 -7.91 -11.15 33.01
CA GLY A 113 -6.81 -10.68 32.18
C GLY A 113 -7.18 -9.43 31.37
N GLN A 114 -6.31 -9.07 30.43
CA GLN A 114 -6.44 -7.86 29.62
C GLN A 114 -6.61 -8.22 28.13
N MET A 115 -7.58 -7.60 27.46
CA MET A 115 -7.74 -7.67 26.01
C MET A 115 -7.19 -6.39 25.39
N ALA A 116 -6.24 -6.50 24.49
CA ALA A 116 -5.75 -5.40 23.67
C ALA A 116 -6.36 -5.51 22.25
N ARG A 117 -6.85 -4.40 21.71
CA ARG A 117 -7.36 -4.28 20.35
C ARG A 117 -6.57 -3.24 19.58
N LEU A 118 -5.93 -3.66 18.50
CA LEU A 118 -5.23 -2.79 17.57
C LEU A 118 -6.10 -2.56 16.34
N THR A 119 -6.41 -1.30 16.04
CA THR A 119 -6.95 -0.88 14.74
C THR A 119 -5.83 -0.29 13.90
N LEU A 120 -5.68 -0.80 12.68
CA LEU A 120 -4.66 -0.40 11.74
C LEU A 120 -5.31 0.14 10.47
N ARG A 121 -4.91 1.34 10.06
CA ARG A 121 -5.30 1.96 8.80
C ARG A 121 -4.06 2.39 8.04
N LEU A 122 -3.97 1.98 6.78
CA LEU A 122 -2.88 2.34 5.90
C LEU A 122 -3.41 3.04 4.66
N ALA A 123 -2.80 4.17 4.32
CA ALA A 123 -3.05 4.91 3.10
C ALA A 123 -1.76 5.12 2.30
N ASP A 124 -1.90 5.33 1.00
CA ASP A 124 -0.78 5.81 0.17
C ASP A 124 -0.48 7.29 0.44
N SER A 125 0.62 7.79 -0.11
CA SER A 125 0.99 9.21 -0.03
C SER A 125 -0.06 10.19 -0.58
N GLY A 126 -0.99 9.72 -1.39
CA GLY A 126 -2.12 10.50 -1.91
C GLY A 126 -3.38 10.44 -1.04
N GLY A 127 -3.35 9.72 0.09
CA GLY A 127 -4.47 9.54 1.01
C GLY A 127 -5.48 8.48 0.56
N GLN A 128 -5.18 7.66 -0.46
CA GLN A 128 -6.03 6.54 -0.83
C GLN A 128 -5.87 5.41 0.20
N PRO A 129 -6.98 4.91 0.78
CA PRO A 129 -6.91 3.79 1.72
C PRO A 129 -6.46 2.52 0.97
N LEU A 130 -5.39 1.91 1.46
CA LEU A 130 -4.84 0.66 0.94
C LEU A 130 -5.22 -0.55 1.79
N TYR A 131 -5.31 -0.37 3.11
CA TYR A 131 -5.63 -1.42 4.05
C TYR A 131 -6.32 -0.86 5.29
N GLU A 132 -7.30 -1.60 5.82
CA GLU A 132 -7.91 -1.37 7.12
C GLU A 132 -8.17 -2.72 7.79
N GLY A 133 -7.78 -2.84 9.06
CA GLY A 133 -7.91 -4.08 9.81
C GLY A 133 -7.92 -3.86 11.31
N THR A 134 -8.44 -4.86 12.02
CA THR A 134 -8.49 -4.88 13.48
C THR A 134 -7.94 -6.21 13.98
N PHE A 135 -7.10 -6.16 15.01
CA PHE A 135 -6.43 -7.31 15.61
C PHE A 135 -6.71 -7.31 17.11
N ASP A 136 -7.11 -8.46 17.65
CA ASP A 136 -7.32 -8.66 19.08
C ASP A 136 -6.22 -9.57 19.64
N HIS A 137 -5.68 -9.21 20.80
CA HIS A 137 -4.68 -9.97 21.53
C HIS A 137 -5.04 -10.05 23.01
N TYR A 138 -5.02 -11.27 23.56
CA TYR A 138 -5.35 -11.51 24.96
C TYR A 138 -4.08 -11.71 25.80
N LEU A 139 -3.92 -10.89 26.83
CA LEU A 139 -2.87 -10.99 27.83
C LEU A 139 -3.47 -11.60 29.11
N PRO A 140 -3.03 -12.80 29.54
CA PRO A 140 -3.56 -13.42 30.75
C PRO A 140 -3.20 -12.59 31.99
N GLY A 141 -4.16 -12.47 32.93
CA GLY A 141 -3.91 -11.86 34.24
C GLY A 141 -2.91 -12.70 35.04
N ALA A 142 -1.98 -12.03 35.72
CA ALA A 142 -0.97 -12.66 36.59
C ALA A 142 -1.58 -13.30 37.84
#